data_AF-A0A7M1XSZ3-F1
#
_entry.id   AF-A0A7M1XSZ3-F1
#
_cell.length_a   1.000
_cell.length_b   1.000
_cell.length_c   1.000
_cell.angle_alpha   90.00
_cell.angle_beta   90.00
_cell.angle_gamma   90.00
#
_symmetry.space_group_name_H-M   'P 1'
#
loop_
_entity.id
_entity.type
_entity.pdbx_description
1 polymer ?
#
loop_
_entity_poly.entity_id
_entity_poly.type
_entity_poly.pdbx_seq_one_letter_code
_entity_poly.pdbx_strand_id
1 'polypeptide(L)' 'MIDLKVWDENKNSENIAKHKVSFEKAQDAFSNEKRIILEVASRKETL' A
#
# COMPACT_ATOMS: atom_id res chain seq x y z
N MET A 1 9.01 -19.81 10.00
CA MET A 1 8.76 -18.59 9.22
C MET A 1 7.28 -18.29 9.36
N ILE A 2 6.91 -17.12 9.89
CA ILE A 2 5.52 -16.77 10.14
C ILE A 2 5.23 -15.54 9.28
N ASP A 3 4.51 -15.72 8.18
CA ASP A 3 3.88 -14.60 7.48
C ASP A 3 2.70 -14.14 8.33
N LEU A 4 2.91 -13.07 9.11
CA LEU A 4 1.95 -12.52 10.08
C LEU A 4 0.91 -11.57 9.46
N LYS A 5 0.88 -11.41 8.13
CA LYS A 5 -0.09 -10.52 7.47
C LYS A 5 -1.16 -11.32 6.76
N VAL A 6 -2.32 -11.36 7.41
CA VAL A 6 -3.57 -11.82 6.79
C VAL A 6 -4.16 -10.64 6.03
N TRP A 7 -4.23 -10.75 4.70
CA TRP A 7 -4.93 -9.80 3.86
C TRP A 7 -6.38 -10.26 3.62
N ASP A 8 -7.26 -9.30 3.31
CA ASP A 8 -8.55 -9.64 2.72
C ASP A 8 -8.30 -10.02 1.24
N GLU A 9 -8.49 -11.29 0.93
CA GLU A 9 -8.24 -11.83 -0.41
C GLU A 9 -9.16 -11.24 -1.48
N ASN A 10 -10.39 -10.87 -1.13
CA ASN A 10 -11.29 -10.22 -2.09
C ASN A 10 -10.76 -8.83 -2.44
N LYS A 11 -10.26 -8.10 -1.45
CA LYS A 11 -9.64 -6.80 -1.67
C LYS A 11 -8.31 -6.90 -2.41
N ASN A 12 -7.51 -7.93 -2.13
CA ASN A 12 -6.28 -8.18 -2.88
C ASN A 12 -6.60 -8.47 -4.36
N SER A 13 -7.61 -9.30 -4.62
CA SER A 13 -8.09 -9.59 -5.98
C SER A 13 -8.61 -8.33 -6.69
N GLU A 14 -9.43 -7.51 -6.04
CA GLU A 14 -9.86 -6.21 -6.58
C GLU A 14 -8.67 -5.29 -6.90
N ASN A 15 -7.65 -5.25 -6.04
CA ASN A 15 -6.45 -4.45 -6.23
C ASN A 15 -5.62 -4.95 -7.43
N ILE A 16 -5.45 -6.26 -7.57
CA ILE A 16 -4.78 -6.87 -8.72
C ILE A 16 -5.56 -6.53 -10.00
N ALA A 17 -6.90 -6.60 -9.99
CA ALA A 17 -7.71 -6.28 -11.15
C ALA A 17 -7.51 -4.82 -11.59
N LYS A 18 -7.55 -3.87 -10.64
CA LYS A 18 -7.45 -2.42 -10.87
C LYS A 18 -6.03 -1.93 -11.18
N HIS A 19 -5.05 -2.42 -10.44
CA HIS A 19 -3.69 -1.86 -10.39
C HIS A 19 -2.60 -2.84 -10.86
N LYS A 20 -2.97 -4.09 -11.18
CA LYS A 20 -2.07 -5.16 -11.66
C LYS A 20 -0.93 -5.48 -10.69
N VAL A 21 -1.16 -5.28 -9.39
CA VAL A 21 -0.20 -5.54 -8.32
C VAL A 21 -0.93 -6.15 -7.12
N SER A 22 -0.31 -7.10 -6.41
CA SER A 22 -0.86 -7.65 -5.15
C SER A 22 -0.43 -6.81 -3.95
N PHE A 23 -1.09 -6.96 -2.81
CA PHE A 23 -0.70 -6.29 -1.57
C PHE A 23 0.67 -6.72 -1.05
N GLU A 24 1.01 -8.00 -1.18
CA GLU A 24 2.34 -8.52 -0.89
C GLU A 24 3.38 -7.80 -1.75
N LYS A 25 3.14 -7.72 -3.06
CA LYS A 25 4.08 -7.07 -3.97
C LYS A 25 4.17 -5.56 -3.76
N ALA A 26 3.06 -4.92 -3.41
CA ALA A 26 3.03 -3.49 -3.12
C ALA A 26 3.85 -3.12 -1.87
N GLN A 27 4.01 -4.03 -0.91
CA GLN A 27 4.84 -3.79 0.28
C GLN A 27 6.33 -3.58 -0.06
N ASP A 28 6.83 -4.21 -1.12
CA ASP A 28 8.23 -4.02 -1.56
C ASP A 28 8.56 -2.54 -1.83
N ALA A 29 7.58 -1.76 -2.29
CA ALA A 29 7.75 -0.33 -2.54
C ALA A 29 8.02 0.46 -1.24
N PHE A 30 7.43 0.03 -0.12
CA PHE A 30 7.62 0.67 1.19
C PHE A 30 8.91 0.23 1.89
N SER A 31 9.39 -0.97 1.58
CA SER A 31 10.67 -1.47 2.07
C SER A 31 11.87 -0.90 1.30
N ASN A 32 11.63 -0.21 0.18
CA ASN A 32 12.70 0.42 -0.60
C ASN A 32 13.37 1.56 0.19
N GLU A 33 14.69 1.47 0.37
CA GLU A 33 15.50 2.49 1.05
C GLU A 33 15.47 3.85 0.33
N LYS A 34 15.28 3.84 -1.00
CA LYS A 34 15.17 5.04 -1.85
C LYS A 34 13.74 5.49 -2.07
N ARG A 35 12.77 5.01 -1.27
CA ARG A 35 11.37 5.42 -1.40
C ARG A 35 11.23 6.93 -1.20
N ILE A 36 10.36 7.54 -1.99
CA ILE A 36 9.99 8.95 -1.82
C ILE A 36 8.67 8.98 -1.06
N ILE A 37 8.67 9.55 0.14
CA ILE A 37 7.45 9.85 0.90
C ILE A 37 7.12 11.32 0.65
N LEU A 38 6.05 11.57 -0.08
CA LEU A 38 5.56 12.94 -0.30
C LEU A 38 4.78 13.36 0.95
N GLU A 39 5.32 14.32 1.70
CA GLU A 39 4.56 14.99 2.74
C GLU A 39 3.65 16.03 2.08
N VAL A 40 2.36 15.72 1.98
CA VAL A 40 1.37 16.71 1.59
C VAL A 40 1.14 17.59 2.81
N ALA A 41 1.59 18.84 2.76
CA ALA A 41 1.24 19.84 3.76
C ALA A 41 -0.29 19.85 3.91
N SER A 42 -0.77 19.41 5.07
CA SER A 42 -2.20 19.24 5.34
C SER A 42 -2.94 20.51 4.92
N ARG A 43 -3.84 20.40 3.93
CA ARG A 43 -4.86 21.41 3.71
C ARG A 43 -5.69 21.42 4.99
N LYS A 44 -5.49 22.44 5.83
CA LYS A 44 -6.40 22.71 6.94
C LYS A 44 -7.74 23.04 6.31
N GLU A 45 -8.64 22.07 6.21
CA GLU A 45 -10.04 22.39 6.03
C GLU A 45 -10.50 23.00 7.36
N THR A 46 -10.51 24.33 7.38
CA THR A 46 -11.13 25.12 8.43
C THR A 46 -12.62 24.81 8.41
N LEU A 47 -13.13 24.45 9.60
CA LEU A 47 -14.53 24.11 9.92
C LEU A 47 -15.56 25.07 9.33
#